data_AF-A0A429ZP57-F1
#
_entry.id   AF-A0A429ZP57-F1
#
_cell.length_a   1.000
_cell.length_b   1.000
_cell.length_c   1.000
_cell.angle_alpha   90.00
_cell.angle_beta   90.00
_cell.angle_gamma   90.00
#
_symmetry.space_group_name_H-M   'P 1'
#
loop_
_entity.id
_entity.type
_entity.pdbx_description
1 polymer ?
#
loop_
_entity_poly.entity_id
_entity_poly.type
_entity_poly.pdbx_seq_one_letter_code
_entity_poly.pdbx_strand_id
1 'polypeptide(L)'
;MLNKNRQTIIGRIVAFDTVLPEDVSFVNSKLATFAYDIDGKVYNSENTIQVPMTYDIGHRLEIAYDLDNPTKIYKKHLFVL
;
A
#
# COMPACT_ATOMS: atom_id res chain seq x y z
N MET A 1 2.06 17.05 -17.61
CA MET A 1 3.14 16.22 -17.02
C MET A 1 2.89 16.19 -15.53
N LEU A 2 2.39 15.08 -14.96
CA LEU A 2 2.13 15.01 -13.52
C LEU A 2 3.47 14.79 -12.80
N ASN A 3 4.05 15.84 -12.23
CA ASN A 3 5.13 15.75 -11.26
C ASN A 3 4.65 14.87 -10.10
N LYS A 4 4.99 13.59 -10.08
CA LYS A 4 4.62 12.69 -8.99
C LYS A 4 5.68 12.82 -7.91
N ASN A 5 5.55 13.83 -7.07
CA ASN A 5 6.38 14.08 -5.89
C ASN A 5 6.23 12.91 -4.90
N ARG A 6 6.98 11.83 -5.14
CA ARG A 6 6.82 10.55 -4.44
C ARG A 6 8.18 9.98 -4.13
N GLN A 7 8.27 9.30 -3.00
CA GLN A 7 9.47 8.58 -2.61
C GLN A 7 9.10 7.15 -2.21
N THR A 8 10.02 6.22 -2.46
CA THR A 8 9.80 4.81 -2.12
C THR A 8 10.28 4.50 -0.72
N ILE A 9 9.58 3.55 -0.09
CA ILE A 9 9.87 3.10 1.26
C ILE A 9 9.40 1.65 1.43
N ILE A 10 10.01 0.92 2.35
CA ILE A 10 9.50 -0.39 2.78
C ILE A 10 8.34 -0.17 3.78
N GLY A 11 7.14 -0.51 3.33
CA GLY A 11 5.95 -0.56 4.17
C GLY A 11 5.66 -1.98 4.65
N ARG A 12 5.01 -2.07 5.81
CA ARG A 12 4.51 -3.33 6.38
C ARG A 12 2.98 -3.32 6.34
N ILE A 13 2.37 -4.42 5.92
CA ILE A 13 0.92 -4.58 6.00
C ILE A 13 0.49 -4.62 7.46
N VAL A 14 -0.49 -3.79 7.82
CA VAL A 14 -1.04 -3.71 9.19
C VAL A 14 -2.52 -4.06 9.27
N ALA A 15 -3.26 -3.97 8.17
CA ALA A 15 -4.66 -4.37 8.09
C ALA A 15 -5.05 -4.78 6.68
N PHE A 16 -6.13 -5.54 6.57
CA PHE A 16 -6.84 -5.81 5.33
C PHE A 16 -8.27 -5.30 5.47
N ASP A 17 -8.79 -4.65 4.44
CA ASP A 17 -10.19 -4.25 4.41
C ASP A 17 -11.06 -5.42 3.94
N THR A 18 -12.10 -5.74 4.72
CA THR A 18 -13.06 -6.81 4.45
C THR A 18 -14.33 -6.33 3.74
N VAL A 19 -14.57 -5.01 3.70
CA VAL A 19 -15.76 -4.44 3.06
C VAL A 19 -15.45 -4.18 1.58
N LEU A 20 -15.97 -5.04 0.72
CA LEU A 20 -15.85 -4.91 -0.72
C LEU A 20 -17.25 -4.60 -1.30
N PRO A 21 -17.37 -3.68 -2.27
CA PRO A 21 -18.58 -3.58 -3.09
C PRO A 21 -18.82 -4.92 -3.79
N GLU A 22 -20.08 -5.35 -3.89
CA GLU A 22 -20.48 -6.64 -4.48
C GLU A 22 -19.93 -6.86 -5.91
N ASP A 23 -19.55 -5.78 -6.58
CA ASP A 23 -19.15 -5.76 -8.00
C ASP A 23 -17.66 -6.02 -8.24
N VAL A 24 -16.83 -6.16 -7.19
CA VAL A 24 -15.38 -6.28 -7.33
C VAL A 24 -14.94 -7.74 -7.32
N SER A 25 -14.66 -8.30 -8.50
CA SER A 25 -14.07 -9.63 -8.63
C SER A 25 -12.59 -9.63 -8.21
N PHE A 26 -12.29 -9.98 -6.96
CA PHE A 26 -10.93 -10.23 -6.50
C PHE A 26 -10.46 -11.60 -6.95
N VAL A 27 -10.00 -11.71 -8.20
CA VAL A 27 -9.23 -12.90 -8.57
C VAL A 27 -7.86 -12.77 -7.88
N ASN A 28 -7.68 -13.51 -6.78
CA ASN A 28 -6.43 -13.67 -6.00
C ASN A 28 -5.81 -12.43 -5.34
N SER A 29 -6.61 -11.45 -4.92
CA SER A 29 -6.07 -10.24 -4.27
C SER A 29 -6.94 -9.72 -3.12
N LYS A 30 -6.37 -8.83 -2.30
CA LYS A 30 -7.05 -8.13 -1.21
C LYS A 30 -6.50 -6.71 -1.04
N LEU A 31 -7.25 -5.84 -0.38
CA LEU A 31 -6.86 -4.46 -0.12
C LEU A 31 -6.13 -4.37 1.22
N ALA A 32 -4.93 -3.79 1.21
CA ALA A 32 -4.06 -3.72 2.37
C ALA A 32 -3.72 -2.27 2.76
N THR A 33 -3.72 -2.02 4.07
CA THR A 33 -3.23 -0.80 4.71
C THR A 33 -1.79 -1.01 5.18
N PHE A 34 -0.96 0.03 5.06
CA PHE A 34 0.47 -0.04 5.35
C PHE A 34 0.89 0.87 6.49
N ALA A 35 1.88 0.42 7.25
CA ALA A 35 2.67 1.26 8.15
C ALA A 35 4.13 1.35 7.69
N TYR A 36 4.73 2.53 7.80
CA TYR A 36 6.12 2.81 7.40
C TYR A 36 6.69 3.96 8.22
N ASP A 37 8.01 4.02 8.34
CA ASP A 37 8.74 5.00 9.14
C ASP A 37 9.50 5.98 8.25
N ILE A 38 9.17 7.26 8.34
CA ILE A 38 9.90 8.34 7.64
C ILE A 38 10.64 9.13 8.73
N ASP A 39 11.97 9.02 8.73
CA ASP A 39 12.86 9.74 9.65
C ASP A 39 12.48 9.61 11.14
N GLY A 40 12.09 8.41 11.58
CA GLY A 40 11.71 8.11 12.96
C GLY A 40 10.25 8.40 13.31
N LYS A 41 9.44 8.81 12.32
CA LYS A 41 7.99 9.00 12.48
C LYS A 41 7.24 7.92 11.71
N VAL A 42 6.39 7.18 12.42
CA VAL A 42 5.53 6.15 11.84
C VAL A 42 4.27 6.77 11.24
N TYR A 43 4.00 6.42 9.99
CA TYR A 43 2.79 6.75 9.26
C TYR A 43 1.97 5.48 9.00
N ASN A 44 0.65 5.60 9.09
CA ASN A 44 -0.28 4.60 8.58
C ASN A 44 -0.94 5.18 7.32
N SER A 45 -1.14 4.35 6.30
CA SER A 45 -1.76 4.83 5.08
C SER A 45 -3.25 5.10 5.26
N GLU A 46 -3.74 6.17 4.64
CA GLU A 46 -5.17 6.51 4.61
C GLU A 46 -5.93 5.71 3.54
N ASN A 47 -5.22 5.30 2.48
CA ASN A 47 -5.75 4.49 1.40
C ASN A 47 -5.13 3.08 1.41
N THR A 48 -5.80 2.17 0.72
CA THR A 48 -5.34 0.79 0.56
C THR A 48 -4.65 0.56 -0.79
N ILE A 49 -3.83 -0.49 -0.85
CA ILE A 49 -3.24 -1.02 -2.07
C ILE A 49 -3.67 -2.48 -2.26
N GLN A 50 -3.96 -2.86 -3.51
CA GLN A 50 -4.23 -4.24 -3.88
C GLN A 50 -2.96 -5.10 -3.85
N VAL A 51 -2.96 -6.12 -3.01
CA VAL A 51 -1.89 -7.11 -2.82
C VAL A 51 -2.38 -8.54 -3.09
N PRO A 52 -1.49 -9.51 -3.36
CA PRO A 52 -1.87 -10.92 -3.48
C PRO A 52 -2.55 -11.45 -2.22
N MET A 53 -3.47 -12.41 -2.39
CA MET A 53 -4.19 -13.03 -1.27
C MET A 53 -3.27 -13.78 -0.30
N THR A 54 -2.11 -14.22 -0.79
CA THR A 54 -1.05 -14.92 -0.04
C THR A 54 -0.25 -14.02 0.90
N TYR A 55 -0.42 -12.70 0.85
CA TYR A 55 0.30 -11.79 1.74
C TYR A 55 -0.41 -11.70 3.08
N ASP A 56 0.35 -11.66 4.18
CA ASP A 56 -0.22 -11.58 5.53
C ASP A 56 0.09 -10.25 6.23
N ILE A 57 -0.58 -10.02 7.37
CA ILE A 57 -0.21 -8.92 8.27
C ILE A 57 1.26 -9.11 8.65
N GLY A 58 2.05 -8.05 8.54
CA GLY A 58 3.49 -8.11 8.75
C GLY A 58 4.32 -8.29 7.47
N HIS A 59 3.72 -8.68 6.35
CA HIS A 59 4.43 -8.75 5.07
C HIS A 59 4.97 -7.37 4.69
N ARG A 60 6.20 -7.32 4.18
CA ARG A 60 6.90 -6.08 3.82
C ARG A 60 7.06 -5.97 2.31
N LEU A 61 6.74 -4.82 1.76
CA LEU A 61 6.96 -4.53 0.35
C LEU A 61 7.26 -3.05 0.14
N GLU A 62 7.92 -2.77 -0.97
CA GLU A 62 8.20 -1.40 -1.38
C GLU A 62 6.93 -0.74 -1.91
N ILE A 63 6.60 0.42 -1.34
CA ILE A 63 5.49 1.28 -1.73
C ILE A 63 6.05 2.67 -2.04
N ALA A 64 5.27 3.50 -2.72
CA ALA A 64 5.60 4.92 -2.88
C ALA A 64 4.61 5.77 -2.08
N TYR A 65 5.10 6.67 -1.23
CA TYR A 65 4.27 7.66 -0.54
C TYR A 65 4.34 9.01 -1.25
N ASP A 66 3.29 9.81 -1.11
CA ASP A 66 3.25 11.20 -1.58
C ASP A 66 4.05 12.10 -0.64
N LEU A 67 4.97 12.91 -1.17
CA LEU A 67 5.82 13.78 -0.36
C LEU A 67 5.05 14.93 0.30
N ASP A 68 3.94 15.36 -0.31
CA ASP A 68 3.09 16.44 0.22
C ASP A 68 2.01 15.88 1.18
N ASN A 69 1.57 14.64 0.96
CA ASN A 69 0.71 13.89 1.89
C ASN A 69 1.24 12.49 2.22
N PRO A 70 2.12 12.34 3.23
CA PRO A 70 2.78 11.07 3.49
C PRO A 70 1.87 9.93 3.94
N THR A 71 0.57 10.12 4.22
CA THR A 71 -0.39 9.01 4.46
C THR A 71 -0.96 8.43 3.16
N LYS A 72 -0.77 9.10 2.03
CA LYS A 72 -1.25 8.63 0.72
C LYS A 72 -0.19 7.81 0.02
N ILE A 73 -0.54 6.57 -0.33
CA ILE A 73 0.38 5.59 -0.89
C ILE A 73 -0.03 5.09 -2.27
N TYR A 74 0.94 4.59 -3.00
CA TYR A 74 0.78 4.06 -4.35
C TYR A 74 1.52 2.73 -4.48
N LYS A 75 0.90 1.81 -5.21
CA LYS A 75 1.56 0.58 -5.65
C LYS A 75 2.75 0.95 -6.53
N LYS A 76 3.96 0.59 -6.10
CA LYS A 76 5.09 0.50 -7.04
C LYS A 76 4.73 -0.64 -7.99
N HIS A 77 4.87 -0.47 -9.30
CA HIS A 77 4.63 -1.56 -10.25
C HIS A 77 5.51 -2.76 -9.85
N LEU A 78 4.91 -3.75 -9.18
CA LEU A 78 5.48 -5.07 -9.01
C LEU A 78 5.40 -5.68 -10.40
N PHE A 79 6.53 -5.76 -11.11
CA PHE A 79 6.64 -6.74 -12.18
C PHE A 79 6.47 -8.10 -11.51
N VAL A 80 5.34 -8.75 -11.79
CA VAL A 80 5.15 -10.16 -11.48
C VAL A 80 5.95 -10.90 -12.55
N LEU A 81 7.02 -11.60 -12.14
CA LEU A 81 7.72 -12.57 -12.98
C LEU A 81 6.83 -13.78 -13.25
#